data_AF-A0A658NZA6-F1
#
_entry.id   AF-A0A658NZA6-F1
#
_cell.length_a   1.000
_cell.length_b   1.000
_cell.length_c   1.000
_cell.angle_alpha   90.00
_cell.angle_beta   90.00
_cell.angle_gamma   90.00
#
_symmetry.space_group_name_H-M   'P 1'
#
loop_
_entity.id
_entity.type
_entity.pdbx_description
1 polymer ?
#
loop_
_entity_poly.entity_id
_entity_poly.type
_entity_poly.pdbx_seq_one_letter_code
_entity_poly.pdbx_strand_id
1 'polypeptide(L)'
;MRRTPAGEALSDLVLDLFRLNSRLLTAGDRLVARHGLTSARWQVLGAIVAAERAQPVAWLARDLGANRQNVQRIINDLQRDGVVAFEV
;
A
#
# COMPACT_ATOMS: atom_id res chain seq x y z
N MET A 1 -17.11 20.49 -23.22
CA MET A 1 -17.49 19.10 -23.56
C MET A 1 -18.51 18.65 -22.52
N ARG A 2 -19.73 18.27 -22.91
CA ARG A 2 -20.77 17.82 -21.97
C ARG A 2 -20.53 16.35 -21.65
N ARG A 3 -20.44 15.97 -20.37
CA ARG A 3 -20.25 14.56 -19.97
C ARG A 3 -21.55 13.79 -20.20
N THR A 4 -21.44 12.51 -20.54
CA THR A 4 -22.62 11.63 -20.60
C THR A 4 -23.05 11.28 -19.17
N PRO A 5 -24.33 10.90 -18.94
CA PRO A 5 -24.78 10.47 -17.61
C PRO A 5 -23.93 9.33 -17.01
N ALA A 6 -23.50 8.37 -17.86
CA ALA A 6 -22.60 7.30 -17.43
C ALA A 6 -21.21 7.82 -17.02
N GLY A 7 -20.69 8.84 -17.71
CA GLY A 7 -19.42 9.47 -17.37
C GLY A 7 -19.47 10.28 -16.07
N GLU A 8 -20.62 10.89 -15.76
CA GLU A 8 -20.86 11.54 -14.46
C GLU A 8 -20.91 10.52 -13.33
N ALA A 9 -21.72 9.47 -13.47
CA ALA A 9 -21.82 8.41 -12.47
C ALA A 9 -20.48 7.72 -12.18
N LEU A 10 -19.67 7.44 -13.22
CA LEU A 10 -18.33 6.88 -13.04
C LEU A 10 -17.40 7.86 -12.32
N SER A 11 -17.47 9.14 -12.65
CA SER A 11 -16.64 10.17 -11.99
C SER A 11 -16.97 10.27 -10.50
N ASP A 12 -18.26 10.26 -10.16
CA ASP A 12 -18.71 10.33 -8.77
C ASP A 12 -18.25 9.11 -7.96
N LEU A 13 -18.39 7.90 -8.54
CA LEU A 13 -17.89 6.68 -7.93
C LEU A 13 -16.38 6.73 -7.67
N VAL A 14 -15.58 7.21 -8.64
CA VAL A 14 -14.13 7.33 -8.47
C VAL A 14 -13.78 8.32 -7.35
N LEU A 15 -14.50 9.44 -7.25
CA LEU A 15 -14.30 10.40 -6.16
C LEU A 15 -14.67 9.82 -4.80
N ASP A 16 -15.74 9.03 -4.72
CA ASP A 16 -16.13 8.33 -3.49
C ASP A 16 -15.10 7.28 -3.09
N LEU A 17 -14.55 6.52 -4.04
CA LEU A 17 -13.46 5.58 -3.80
C LEU A 17 -12.21 6.28 -3.27
N PHE A 18 -11.84 7.45 -3.81
CA PHE A 18 -10.72 8.23 -3.28
C PHE A 18 -10.96 8.68 -1.84
N ARG A 19 -12.15 9.20 -1.52
CA ARG A 19 -12.48 9.62 -0.15
C ARG A 19 -12.47 8.45 0.82
N LEU A 20 -13.04 7.32 0.41
CA LEU A 20 -13.03 6.08 1.19
C LEU A 20 -11.59 5.62 1.45
N ASN A 21 -10.77 5.55 0.41
CA ASN A 21 -9.39 5.13 0.51
C ASN A 21 -8.58 6.03 1.47
N SER A 22 -8.74 7.36 1.38
CA SER A 22 -8.08 8.28 2.31
C SER A 22 -8.51 8.06 3.77
N ARG A 23 -9.80 7.79 4.02
CA ARG A 23 -10.32 7.49 5.36
C ARG A 23 -9.80 6.15 5.87
N LEU A 24 -9.74 5.14 5.01
CA LEU A 24 -9.17 3.82 5.34
C LEU A 24 -7.69 3.92 5.71
N LEU A 25 -6.89 4.65 4.93
CA LEU A 25 -5.47 4.89 5.25
C LEU A 25 -5.30 5.65 6.57
N THR A 26 -6.12 6.68 6.82
CA THR A 26 -6.06 7.42 8.08
C THR A 26 -6.43 6.53 9.29
N ALA A 27 -7.44 5.67 9.13
CA ALA A 27 -7.83 4.71 10.17
C ALA A 27 -6.74 3.65 10.38
N GLY A 28 -6.15 3.15 9.29
CA GLY A 28 -5.04 2.20 9.31
C GLY A 28 -3.82 2.78 10.02
N ASP A 29 -3.44 4.03 9.71
CA ASP A 29 -2.32 4.72 10.37
C ASP A 29 -2.54 4.80 11.88
N ARG A 30 -3.74 5.15 12.33
CA ARG A 30 -4.09 5.17 13.76
C ARG A 30 -4.02 3.79 14.40
N LEU A 31 -4.49 2.75 13.69
CA LEU A 31 -4.48 1.38 14.18
C LEU A 31 -3.05 0.88 14.41
N VAL A 32 -2.13 1.17 13.48
CA VAL A 32 -0.77 0.63 13.50
C VAL A 32 0.25 1.59 14.17
N ALA A 33 -0.17 2.80 14.54
CA ALA A 33 0.70 3.83 15.14
C ALA A 33 1.48 3.34 16.38
N ARG A 34 0.85 2.54 17.24
CA ARG A 34 1.49 1.97 18.44
C ARG A 34 2.68 1.05 18.13
N HIS A 35 2.78 0.57 16.89
CA HIS A 35 3.87 -0.27 16.41
C HIS A 35 4.92 0.52 15.63
N GLY A 36 4.85 1.86 15.60
CA GLY A 36 5.75 2.71 14.82
C GLY A 36 5.57 2.56 13.30
N LEU A 37 4.43 2.03 12.86
CA LEU A 37 4.13 1.79 11.46
C LEU A 37 3.22 2.87 10.87
N THR A 38 3.12 2.84 9.54
CA THR A 38 2.10 3.52 8.74
C THR A 38 1.35 2.48 7.93
N SER A 39 0.21 2.86 7.34
CA SER A 39 -0.58 1.99 6.45
C SER A 39 0.26 1.48 5.28
N ALA A 40 1.15 2.31 4.73
CA ALA A 40 2.05 1.89 3.66
C ALA A 40 3.04 0.81 4.12
N ARG A 41 3.67 0.98 5.29
CA ARG A 41 4.56 -0.04 5.87
C ARG A 41 3.78 -1.32 6.20
N TRP A 42 2.57 -1.16 6.73
CA TRP A 42 1.69 -2.28 7.07
C TRP A 42 1.23 -3.07 5.84
N GLN A 43 0.89 -2.41 4.73
CA GLN A 43 0.54 -3.07 3.47
C GLN A 43 1.72 -3.85 2.89
N VAL A 44 2.94 -3.30 2.94
CA VAL A 44 4.14 -4.02 2.51
C VAL A 44 4.39 -5.26 3.37
N LEU A 45 4.26 -5.14 4.70
CA LEU A 45 4.35 -6.30 5.59
C LEU A 45 3.25 -7.33 5.30
N GLY A 46 2.02 -6.88 5.04
CA GLY A 46 0.91 -7.74 4.64
C GLY A 46 1.21 -8.52 3.36
N ALA A 47 1.81 -7.88 2.35
CA ALA A 47 2.23 -8.55 1.12
C ALA A 47 3.36 -9.57 1.36
N ILE A 48 4.30 -9.28 2.26
CA ILE A 48 5.36 -10.22 2.64
C ILE A 48 4.76 -11.43 3.37
N VAL A 49 3.84 -11.21 4.32
CA VAL A 49 3.18 -12.29 5.08
C VAL A 49 2.26 -13.13 4.19
N ALA A 50 1.60 -12.51 3.21
CA ALA A 50 0.75 -13.20 2.25
C ALA A 50 1.57 -14.03 1.24
N ALA A 51 2.86 -13.73 1.06
CA ALA A 51 3.73 -14.53 0.23
C ALA A 51 4.14 -15.81 0.97
N GLU A 52 3.92 -16.97 0.36
CA GLU A 52 4.26 -18.28 0.94
C GLU A 52 5.77 -18.51 1.13
N ARG A 53 6.60 -17.68 0.50
CA ARG A 53 8.06 -17.71 0.55
C ARG A 53 8.63 -16.31 0.33
N ALA A 54 9.88 -16.07 0.72
CA ALA A 54 10.59 -14.83 0.44
C ALA A 54 10.49 -14.46 -1.06
N GLN A 55 10.14 -13.20 -1.34
CA GLN A 55 9.94 -12.69 -2.70
C GLN A 55 10.89 -11.54 -3.01
N PRO A 56 11.32 -11.39 -4.28
CA PRO A 56 11.97 -10.18 -4.72
C PRO A 56 11.08 -8.95 -4.51
N VAL A 57 11.68 -7.83 -4.10
CA VAL A 57 10.98 -6.55 -3.93
C VAL A 57 10.19 -6.14 -5.17
N ALA A 58 10.73 -6.44 -6.36
CA ALA A 58 10.09 -6.12 -7.63
C ALA A 58 8.76 -6.88 -7.87
N TRP A 59 8.58 -8.04 -7.23
CA TRP A 59 7.36 -8.84 -7.32
C TRP A 59 6.32 -8.31 -6.35
N LEU A 60 6.72 -8.09 -5.08
CA LEU A 60 5.88 -7.44 -4.07
C LEU A 60 5.31 -6.10 -4.57
N ALA A 61 6.14 -5.29 -5.22
CA ALA A 61 5.69 -4.02 -5.79
C ALA A 61 4.66 -4.18 -6.90
N ARG A 62 4.79 -5.22 -7.73
CA ARG A 62 3.84 -5.52 -8.80
C ARG A 62 2.50 -5.95 -8.21
N ASP A 63 2.52 -6.83 -7.22
CA ASP A 63 1.30 -7.37 -6.59
C ASP A 63 0.54 -6.28 -5.83
N LEU A 64 1.27 -5.35 -5.21
CA LEU A 64 0.69 -4.16 -4.57
C LEU A 64 0.21 -3.08 -5.55
N GLY A 65 0.47 -3.21 -6.86
CA GLY A 65 0.20 -2.16 -7.84
C GLY A 65 0.98 -0.86 -7.57
N ALA A 66 2.15 -0.97 -6.91
CA ALA A 66 2.92 0.16 -6.40
C ALA A 66 4.24 0.36 -7.18
N ASN A 67 4.77 1.59 -7.11
CA ASN A 67 6.08 1.88 -7.69
C ASN A 67 7.20 1.13 -6.95
N ARG A 68 8.06 0.42 -7.71
CA ARG A 68 9.19 -0.37 -7.17
C ARG A 68 10.13 0.42 -6.27
N GLN A 69 10.47 1.66 -6.62
CA GLN A 69 11.37 2.50 -5.82
C GLN A 69 10.74 2.83 -4.47
N ASN A 70 9.44 3.12 -4.44
CA ASN A 70 8.74 3.39 -3.18
C ASN A 70 8.67 2.14 -2.30
N VAL A 71 8.37 0.97 -2.87
CA VAL A 71 8.35 -0.30 -2.11
C VAL A 71 9.75 -0.65 -1.60
N GLN A 72 10.78 -0.51 -2.43
CA GLN A 72 12.17 -0.72 -2.01
C GLN A 72 12.55 0.21 -0.86
N ARG A 73 12.19 1.49 -0.92
CA ARG A 73 12.43 2.44 0.17
C ARG A 73 11.77 1.97 1.47
N ILE A 74 10.50 1.57 1.40
CA ILE A 74 9.76 1.07 2.58
C ILE A 74 10.40 -0.20 3.15
N ILE A 75 10.79 -1.16 2.31
CA ILE A 75 11.46 -2.39 2.76
C ILE A 75 12.81 -2.07 3.38
N ASN A 76 13.60 -1.17 2.80
CA ASN A 76 14.87 -0.74 3.38
C ASN A 76 14.67 -0.09 4.76
N ASP A 77 13.63 0.72 4.93
CA ASP A 77 13.31 1.33 6.22
C ASP A 77 12.87 0.27 7.25
N LEU A 78 12.02 -0.69 6.83
CA LEU A 78 11.64 -1.84 7.67
C LEU A 78 12.85 -2.72 8.05
N GLN A 79 13.79 -2.92 7.13
CA GLN A 79 15.00 -3.70 7.38
C GLN A 79 15.92 -2.99 8.37
N ARG A 80 16.09 -1.66 8.21
CA ARG A 80 16.86 -0.83 9.14
C ARG A 80 16.29 -0.86 10.55
N ASP A 81 14.96 -0.93 10.66
CA ASP A 81 14.24 -1.04 11.92
C ASP A 81 14.20 -2.48 12.46
N GLY A 82 14.83 -3.45 11.78
CA GLY A 82 14.93 -4.85 12.21
C GLY A 82 13.63 -5.65 12.06
N VAL A 83 12.65 -5.16 11.30
CA VAL A 83 11.34 -5.81 11.12
C VAL A 83 11.37 -6.89 10.04
N VAL A 84 12.23 -6.71 9.03
CA VAL A 84 12.40 -7.67 7.92
C VAL A 84 13.89 -7.88 7.64
N ALA A 85 14.22 -8.97 6.94
CA ALA A 85 15.57 -9.25 6.46
C ALA A 85 15.55 -9.64 4.98
N PHE A 86 16.68 -9.48 4.31
CA PHE A 86 16.89 -10.04 2.98
C PHE A 86 17.50 -11.43 3.12
N GLU A 87 16.99 -12.37 2.33
CA GLU A 87 17.58 -13.70 2.17
C GLU A 87 18.47 -13.71 0.92
N VAL A 88 19.59 -14.45 1.00
CA VAL A 88 20.56 -14.64 -0.08
C VAL A 88 20.28 -15.96 -0.79
#